data_AF-A0A3S4FKZ8-F1
#
_entry.id   AF-A0A3S4FKZ8-F1
#
_cell.length_a   1.000
_cell.length_b   1.000
_cell.length_c   1.000
_cell.angle_alpha   90.00
_cell.angle_beta   90.00
_cell.angle_gamma   90.00
#
_symmetry.space_group_name_H-M   'P 1'
#
loop_
_entity.id
_entity.type
_entity.pdbx_description
1 polymer ?
#
loop_
_entity_poly.entity_id
_entity_poly.type
_entity_poly.pdbx_seq_one_letter_code
_entity_poly.pdbx_strand_id
1 'polypeptide(L)'
;MLTGAGDPFQKRRPYELVLDILFKTREDYQRVKTSEQLTPQLIARLYNVKPDFIHRIVWFDPANAVKIVMPRDIISGNVGDNDVYGAQQHAPLLSIEFDL
;
A
#
# COMPACT_ATOMS: atom_id res chain seq x y z
N MET A 1 22.79 -5.80 -22.24
CA MET A 1 21.40 -5.30 -22.31
C MET A 1 20.48 -6.41 -21.81
N LEU A 2 20.03 -6.34 -20.57
CA LEU A 2 18.91 -7.13 -20.06
C LEU A 2 18.06 -6.18 -19.23
N THR A 3 16.83 -5.95 -19.69
CA THR A 3 15.80 -5.13 -19.05
C THR A 3 15.41 -5.82 -17.75
N GLY A 4 15.94 -5.33 -16.62
CA GLY A 4 15.53 -5.77 -15.30
C GLY A 4 14.11 -5.28 -15.03
N ALA A 5 13.13 -6.15 -15.29
CA ALA A 5 11.87 -6.09 -14.56
C ALA A 5 12.24 -6.23 -13.08
N GLY A 6 12.35 -5.10 -12.39
CA GLY A 6 12.74 -5.07 -10.98
C GLY A 6 11.80 -5.98 -10.21
N ASP A 7 12.40 -6.87 -9.42
CA ASP A 7 11.68 -7.74 -8.52
C ASP A 7 10.67 -6.88 -7.71
N PRO A 8 9.35 -7.15 -7.76
CA PRO A 8 8.36 -6.42 -6.98
C PRO A 8 8.62 -6.53 -5.46
N PHE A 9 9.52 -7.43 -5.05
CA PHE A 9 9.96 -7.64 -3.67
C PHE A 9 11.37 -7.08 -3.39
N GLN A 10 12.00 -6.33 -4.31
CA GLN A 10 13.35 -5.78 -4.12
C GLN A 10 13.42 -4.82 -2.91
N LYS A 11 14.40 -5.08 -2.02
CA LYS A 11 14.73 -4.38 -0.75
C LYS A 11 14.16 -2.96 -0.60
N ARG A 12 13.36 -2.79 0.48
CA ARG A 12 12.87 -1.53 1.05
C ARG A 12 13.90 -0.41 0.92
N ARG A 13 13.61 0.58 0.08
CA ARG A 13 14.32 1.86 0.17
C ARG A 13 13.97 2.44 1.54
N PRO A 14 14.94 3.00 2.30
CA PRO A 14 14.67 3.58 3.63
C PRO A 14 13.64 4.73 3.63
N TYR A 15 13.19 5.16 2.44
CA TYR A 15 12.24 6.24 2.20
C TYR A 15 10.86 5.76 1.70
N GLU A 16 10.62 4.45 1.59
CA GLU A 16 9.35 3.89 1.10
C GLU A 16 8.55 3.24 2.23
N LEU A 17 7.27 3.62 2.32
CA LEU A 17 6.25 2.94 3.09
C LEU A 17 5.58 1.90 2.19
N VAL A 18 5.56 0.66 2.66
CA VAL A 18 4.89 -0.46 2.00
C VAL A 18 3.76 -0.95 2.89
N LEU A 19 2.55 -0.94 2.34
CA LEU A 19 1.35 -1.44 2.99
C LEU A 19 0.91 -2.72 2.30
N ASP A 20 0.51 -3.70 3.11
CA ASP A 20 0.07 -5.02 2.67
C ASP A 20 -1.36 -5.24 3.13
N ILE A 21 -2.27 -5.52 2.20
CA ILE A 21 -3.63 -5.99 2.51
C ILE A 21 -3.70 -7.45 2.09
N LEU A 22 -3.92 -8.33 3.08
CA LEU A 22 -4.13 -9.76 2.86
C LEU A 22 -5.62 -10.07 3.00
N PHE A 23 -6.18 -10.77 2.04
CA PHE A 23 -7.58 -11.16 2.03
C PHE A 23 -7.73 -12.57 2.60
N LYS A 24 -8.76 -12.76 3.43
CA LYS A 24 -9.03 -14.05 4.08
C LYS A 24 -9.38 -15.15 3.07
N THR A 25 -10.08 -14.79 1.99
CA THR A 25 -10.49 -15.73 0.96
C THR A 25 -10.07 -15.25 -0.43
N ARG A 26 -9.93 -16.20 -1.35
CA ARG A 26 -9.71 -15.91 -2.78
C ARG A 26 -10.88 -15.13 -3.39
N GLU A 27 -12.09 -15.38 -2.90
CA GLU A 27 -13.30 -14.73 -3.40
C GLU A 27 -13.31 -13.25 -3.06
N ASP A 28 -13.07 -12.88 -1.79
CA ASP A 28 -12.99 -11.48 -1.35
C ASP A 28 -11.93 -10.72 -2.14
N TYR A 29 -10.76 -11.34 -2.31
CA TYR A 29 -9.67 -10.80 -3.12
C TYR A 29 -10.11 -10.50 -4.56
N GLN A 30 -10.81 -11.45 -5.21
CA GLN A 30 -11.26 -11.28 -6.59
C GLN A 30 -12.34 -10.19 -6.70
N ARG A 31 -13.29 -10.13 -5.76
CA ARG A 31 -14.32 -9.08 -5.73
C ARG A 31 -13.68 -7.70 -5.66
N VAL A 32 -12.75 -7.48 -4.73
CA VAL A 32 -12.06 -6.19 -4.60
C VAL A 32 -11.13 -5.89 -5.78
N LYS A 33 -10.43 -6.89 -6.32
CA LYS A 33 -9.57 -6.71 -7.50
C LYS A 33 -10.37 -6.33 -8.74
N THR A 34 -11.53 -6.94 -8.95
CA THR A 34 -12.38 -6.70 -10.13
C THR A 34 -13.27 -5.47 -10.00
N SER A 35 -13.51 -4.96 -8.78
CA SER A 35 -14.27 -3.74 -8.58
C SER A 35 -13.51 -2.48 -9.00
N GLU A 36 -12.18 -2.56 -9.17
CA GLU A 36 -11.29 -1.44 -9.54
C GLU A 36 -11.36 -0.24 -8.56
N GLN A 37 -11.98 -0.40 -7.39
CA GLN A 37 -12.17 0.68 -6.41
C GLN A 37 -10.87 1.01 -5.65
N LEU A 38 -9.92 0.07 -5.57
CA LEU A 38 -8.61 0.29 -4.96
C LEU A 38 -7.70 1.09 -5.89
N THR A 39 -7.85 2.40 -5.86
CA THR A 39 -7.17 3.35 -6.75
C THR A 39 -6.11 4.18 -6.01
N PRO A 40 -5.12 4.76 -6.73
CA PRO A 40 -4.22 5.77 -6.17
C PRO A 40 -4.96 6.92 -5.47
N GLN A 41 -6.11 7.34 -6.01
CA GLN A 41 -6.93 8.43 -5.46
C GLN A 41 -7.61 8.04 -4.14
N LEU A 42 -8.04 6.79 -3.99
CA LEU A 42 -8.56 6.29 -2.72
C LEU A 42 -7.46 6.30 -1.65
N ILE A 43 -6.32 5.66 -1.95
CA ILE A 43 -5.21 5.57 -0.99
C ILE A 43 -4.69 6.96 -0.62
N ALA A 44 -4.49 7.84 -1.60
CA ALA A 44 -3.99 9.19 -1.35
C ALA A 44 -4.90 9.99 -0.40
N ARG A 45 -6.23 9.83 -0.50
CA ARG A 45 -7.19 10.45 0.43
C ARG A 45 -7.04 9.90 1.85
N LEU A 46 -6.88 8.60 2.02
CA LEU A 46 -6.72 7.97 3.35
C LEU A 46 -5.45 8.44 4.06
N TYR A 47 -4.38 8.69 3.31
CA TYR A 47 -3.09 9.11 3.85
C TYR A 47 -2.84 10.63 3.75
N ASN A 48 -3.84 11.41 3.32
CA ASN A 48 -3.75 12.86 3.13
C ASN A 48 -2.54 13.31 2.28
N VAL A 49 -2.27 12.59 1.19
CA VAL A 49 -1.21 12.88 0.22
C VAL A 49 -1.79 13.11 -1.18
N LYS A 50 -0.96 13.53 -2.14
CA LYS A 50 -1.37 13.59 -3.55
C LYS A 50 -1.35 12.19 -4.19
N PRO A 51 -2.24 11.88 -5.16
CA PRO A 51 -2.23 10.60 -5.88
C PRO A 51 -0.88 10.24 -6.51
N ASP A 52 -0.11 11.23 -6.95
CA ASP A 52 1.22 11.04 -7.56
C ASP A 52 2.26 10.46 -6.58
N PHE A 53 1.99 10.52 -5.27
CA PHE A 53 2.83 9.86 -4.26
C PHE A 53 2.53 8.36 -4.14
N ILE A 54 1.46 7.84 -4.74
CA ILE A 54 1.19 6.40 -4.74
C ILE A 54 1.98 5.78 -5.90
N HIS A 55 3.20 5.36 -5.62
CA HIS A 55 4.12 4.86 -6.62
C HIS A 55 3.62 3.57 -7.28
N ARG A 56 3.09 2.63 -6.50
CA ARG A 56 2.65 1.32 -7.02
C ARG A 56 1.49 0.75 -6.22
N ILE A 57 0.55 0.11 -6.92
CA ILE A 57 -0.43 -0.82 -6.37
C ILE A 57 -0.23 -2.15 -7.11
N VAL A 58 0.22 -3.18 -6.39
CA VAL A 58 0.64 -4.46 -6.97
C VAL A 58 -0.23 -5.58 -6.41
N TRP A 59 -1.03 -6.18 -7.28
CA TRP A 59 -1.84 -7.35 -6.98
C TRP A 59 -0.98 -8.61 -7.00
N PHE A 60 -0.99 -9.37 -5.90
CA PHE A 60 -0.24 -10.61 -5.75
C PHE A 60 -1.20 -11.79 -5.56
N ASP A 61 -1.56 -12.40 -6.69
CA ASP A 61 -2.54 -13.48 -6.77
C ASP A 61 -2.23 -14.71 -5.90
N PRO A 62 -0.97 -15.20 -5.78
CA PRO A 62 -0.67 -16.42 -5.02
C PRO A 62 -0.97 -16.32 -3.52
N ALA A 63 -0.95 -15.12 -2.94
CA ALA A 63 -1.21 -14.91 -1.51
C ALA A 63 -2.52 -14.18 -1.24
N ASN A 64 -3.38 -13.99 -2.24
CA ASN A 64 -4.59 -13.16 -2.14
C ASN A 64 -4.27 -11.82 -1.47
N ALA A 65 -3.29 -11.09 -2.01
CA ALA A 65 -2.80 -9.88 -1.38
C ALA A 65 -2.63 -8.73 -2.37
N VAL A 66 -2.71 -7.50 -1.87
CA VAL A 66 -2.34 -6.30 -2.62
C VAL A 66 -1.34 -5.49 -1.82
N LYS A 67 -0.30 -5.04 -2.52
CA LYS A 67 0.78 -4.21 -1.99
C LYS A 67 0.65 -2.80 -2.50
N ILE A 68 0.73 -1.83 -1.60
CA ILE A 68 0.74 -0.41 -1.92
C ILE A 68 2.10 0.14 -1.51
N VAL A 69 2.76 0.83 -2.44
CA VAL A 69 4.08 1.45 -2.22
C VAL A 69 3.96 2.95 -2.42
N MET A 70 4.39 3.72 -1.43
CA MET A 70 4.39 5.18 -1.45
C MET A 70 5.58 5.72 -0.63
N PRO A 71 6.02 6.98 -0.80
CA PRO A 71 7.07 7.53 0.02
C PRO A 71 6.58 7.75 1.46
N ARG A 72 7.51 7.66 2.40
CA ARG A 72 7.24 7.87 3.81
C ARG A 72 7.28 9.37 4.12
N ASP A 73 6.18 9.93 4.61
CA ASP A 73 6.08 11.36 4.93
C ASP A 73 6.83 11.71 6.25
N ILE A 74 6.88 10.77 7.20
CA ILE A 74 7.61 10.92 8.47
C ILE A 74 8.79 9.95 8.50
N ILE A 75 10.00 10.49 8.38
CA ILE A 75 11.25 9.79 8.66
C ILE A 75 11.25 9.42 10.15
N SER A 76 11.40 8.14 10.45
CA SER A 76 11.45 7.62 11.82
C SER A 76 12.48 8.42 12.64
N GLY A 77 12.04 9.01 13.75
CA GLY A 77 12.92 9.71 14.70
C GLY A 77 13.01 11.24 14.57
N ASN A 78 12.09 11.90 13.85
CA ASN A 78 11.98 13.37 13.89
C ASN A 78 11.19 13.83 15.13
N VAL A 79 11.49 15.02 15.66
CA VAL A 79 10.76 15.61 16.81
C VAL A 79 9.31 15.86 16.39
N GLY A 80 8.38 15.03 16.89
CA GLY A 80 6.96 14.99 16.51
C GLY A 80 6.46 13.62 16.05
N ASP A 81 7.34 12.62 15.93
CA ASP A 81 7.00 11.25 15.55
C ASP A 81 6.33 10.49 16.72
N ASN A 82 5.01 10.35 16.68
CA ASN A 82 4.25 9.55 17.65
C ASN A 82 4.26 8.04 17.33
N ASP A 83 4.89 7.61 16.24
CA ASP A 83 4.96 6.20 15.84
C ASP A 83 6.33 5.83 15.25
N VAL A 84 7.30 5.80 16.17
CA VAL A 84 8.69 5.39 15.95
C VAL A 84 8.79 3.98 15.31
N TYR A 85 7.76 3.14 15.40
CA TYR A 85 7.77 1.75 14.91
C TYR A 85 6.96 1.53 13.61
N GLY A 86 6.24 2.52 13.10
CA GLY A 86 5.39 2.38 11.90
C GLY A 86 4.18 1.45 12.09
N ALA A 87 3.86 1.11 13.35
CA ALA A 87 2.82 0.16 13.69
C ALA A 87 1.41 0.74 13.52
N GLN A 88 1.25 2.07 13.50
CA GLN A 88 -0.03 2.76 13.35
C GLN A 88 -0.37 3.10 11.89
N GLN A 89 0.57 2.88 10.97
CA GLN A 89 0.41 3.28 9.56
C GLN A 89 -0.59 2.42 8.77
N HIS A 90 -1.04 1.28 9.32
CA HIS A 90 -2.12 0.47 8.73
C HIS A 90 -3.53 0.95 9.13
N ALA A 91 -3.65 1.77 10.19
CA ALA A 91 -4.95 2.18 10.72
C ALA A 91 -5.87 2.86 9.68
N PRO A 92 -5.36 3.72 8.76
CA PRO A 92 -6.22 4.32 7.73
C PRO A 92 -6.85 3.29 6.76
N LEU A 93 -6.22 2.12 6.57
CA LEU A 93 -6.79 1.06 5.71
C LEU A 93 -8.03 0.42 6.32
N LEU A 94 -8.19 0.47 7.65
CA LEU A 94 -9.34 -0.12 8.33
C LEU A 94 -10.64 0.66 8.08
N SER A 95 -10.55 1.88 7.56
CA SER A 95 -11.69 2.73 7.20
C SER A 95 -12.11 2.60 5.73
N ILE A 96 -11.51 1.67 4.97
CA ILE A 96 -11.90 1.45 3.57
C ILE A 96 -13.21 0.66 3.52
N GLU A 97 -14.17 1.22 2.80
CA GLU A 97 -15.40 0.54 2.41
C GLU A 97 -15.39 0.30 0.90
N PHE A 98 -15.82 -0.88 0.49
CA PHE A 98 -15.97 -1.26 -0.91
C PHE A 98 -17.44 -1.61 -1.18
N ASP A 99 -17.96 -1.18 -2.31
CA ASP A 99 -19.29 -1.56 -2.81
C ASP A 99 -19.15 -2.79 -3.72
N LEU A 100 -19.48 -4.00 -3.24
CA LEU A 100 -19.11 -5.30 -3.85
C LEU A 100 -20.30 -6.22 -4.13
#